data_AF-A0A4Q5C8Q9-F1
#
_entry.id   AF-A0A4Q5C8Q9-F1
#
_cell.length_a   1.000
_cell.length_b   1.000
_cell.length_c   1.000
_cell.angle_alpha   90.00
_cell.angle_beta   90.00
_cell.angle_gamma   90.00
#
_symmetry.space_group_name_H-M   'P 1'
#
loop_
_entity.id
_entity.type
_entity.pdbx_description
1 polymer ?
#
loop_
_entity_poly.entity_id
_entity_poly.type
_entity_poly.pdbx_seq_one_letter_code
_entity_poly.pdbx_strand_id
1 'polypeptide(L)'
;SMFDHLVDITEPICQRIDSNLASMSIFDTSGIEAWVTENNPKYANRIIKQLKAFAKAHNFDKNFDPYKAAYGSMPAHATANPAIQQMYINGHFCYAYKFGIVTNGLGIVRDITFYNKDFLNAHPNIIVEKKSDSPDEDKSLADSKALLPVLIDFFQKHPLINPKTFLGDAAFDTIEIYKALLDDLGFEKAFIPLRTKLSMEENGYTFNENGVPCCPHDSTLPMKREGSKSHLRSKLPSMKFVCPKMKWEYNRETKTKRRVCRCENPCTTSSCGRMIYIYPEKNLRAYPGVERGSVEWDETYKIRVNVEKSINHFKDSFCIAGRKTQNEKTLHADLLLAGISQLITVMVADKIHQHQYIRSLKPLIA
;
A
#
# COMPACT_ATOMS: atom_id res chain seq x y z
N SER A 1 22.15 3.25 -12.06
CA SER A 1 22.86 4.16 -11.13
C SER A 1 23.63 3.34 -10.09
N MET A 2 24.50 3.94 -9.27
CA MET A 2 25.15 3.22 -8.15
C MET A 2 24.13 2.63 -7.16
N PHE A 3 23.05 3.38 -6.89
CA PHE A 3 21.94 2.93 -6.05
C PHE A 3 21.35 1.62 -6.60
N ASP A 4 20.99 1.59 -7.88
CA ASP A 4 20.40 0.41 -8.52
C ASP A 4 21.32 -0.82 -8.43
N HIS A 5 22.63 -0.65 -8.67
CA HIS A 5 23.58 -1.78 -8.55
C HIS A 5 23.64 -2.33 -7.11
N LEU A 6 23.55 -1.46 -6.10
CA LEU A 6 23.52 -1.89 -4.69
C LEU A 6 22.20 -2.59 -4.34
N VAL A 7 21.08 -2.20 -4.95
CA VAL A 7 19.81 -2.91 -4.78
C VAL A 7 19.97 -4.36 -5.22
N ASP A 8 20.55 -4.61 -6.39
CA ASP A 8 20.80 -5.98 -6.89
C ASP A 8 21.78 -6.76 -6.02
N ILE A 9 22.87 -6.12 -5.57
CA ILE A 9 23.88 -6.77 -4.72
C ILE A 9 23.31 -7.18 -3.35
N THR A 10 22.42 -6.35 -2.78
CA THR A 10 21.83 -6.59 -1.46
C THR A 10 20.61 -7.49 -1.48
N GLU A 11 20.01 -7.75 -2.65
CA GLU A 11 18.84 -8.62 -2.75
C GLU A 11 19.13 -10.06 -2.24
N PRO A 12 20.20 -10.76 -2.71
CA PRO A 12 20.54 -12.07 -2.19
C PRO A 12 20.84 -12.08 -0.68
N ILE A 13 21.34 -10.97 -0.14
CA ILE A 13 21.57 -10.82 1.31
C ILE A 13 20.22 -10.83 2.04
N CYS A 14 19.27 -10.02 1.59
CA CYS A 14 17.94 -9.98 2.17
C CYS A 14 17.21 -11.33 2.08
N GLN A 15 17.33 -12.02 0.94
CA GLN A 15 16.76 -13.37 0.76
C GLN A 15 17.34 -14.40 1.75
N ARG A 16 18.64 -14.33 2.05
CA ARG A 16 19.27 -15.20 3.08
C ARG A 16 18.84 -14.85 4.50
N ILE A 17 18.62 -13.58 4.80
CA ILE A 17 18.20 -13.12 6.13
C ILE A 17 16.76 -13.57 6.41
N ASP A 18 15.85 -13.25 5.49
CA ASP A 18 14.44 -13.63 5.59
C ASP A 18 13.82 -13.61 4.18
N SER A 19 13.71 -14.78 3.58
CA SER A 19 13.16 -14.93 2.23
C SER A 19 11.69 -14.52 2.12
N ASN A 20 10.90 -14.67 3.20
CA ASN A 20 9.49 -14.28 3.20
C ASN A 20 9.37 -12.76 3.15
N LEU A 21 10.10 -12.05 4.01
CA LEU A 21 10.10 -10.59 4.05
C LEU A 21 10.80 -9.98 2.84
N ALA A 22 11.88 -10.59 2.33
CA ALA A 22 12.54 -10.14 1.11
C ALA A 22 11.63 -10.25 -0.12
N SER A 23 10.76 -11.27 -0.16
CA SER A 23 9.79 -11.49 -1.23
C SER A 23 8.52 -10.62 -1.13
N MET A 24 8.54 -9.56 -0.33
CA MET A 24 7.46 -8.56 -0.27
C MET A 24 7.88 -7.27 -0.98
N SER A 25 6.91 -6.55 -1.54
CA SER A 25 7.08 -5.17 -1.98
C SER A 25 6.04 -4.30 -1.29
N ILE A 26 6.54 -3.23 -0.69
CA ILE A 26 5.74 -2.24 0.03
C ILE A 26 6.02 -0.90 -0.63
N PHE A 27 4.96 -0.23 -1.10
CA PHE A 27 5.08 1.07 -1.75
C PHE A 27 4.37 2.14 -0.93
N ASP A 28 5.02 3.29 -0.82
CA ASP A 28 4.45 4.50 -0.25
C ASP A 28 5.03 5.74 -0.93
N THR A 29 4.36 6.87 -0.80
CA THR A 29 4.84 8.16 -1.30
C THR A 29 5.18 9.09 -0.15
N SER A 30 6.10 10.01 -0.38
CA SER A 30 6.38 11.07 0.55
C SER A 30 6.79 12.36 -0.15
N GLY A 31 6.86 13.43 0.63
CA GLY A 31 7.37 14.72 0.18
C GLY A 31 8.61 15.12 0.98
N ILE A 32 9.55 15.78 0.30
CA ILE A 32 10.64 16.54 0.94
C ILE A 32 10.29 18.01 0.89
N GLU A 33 10.06 18.60 2.06
CA GLU A 33 9.75 20.02 2.17
C GLU A 33 10.91 20.87 1.63
N ALA A 34 10.60 21.79 0.72
CA ALA A 34 11.60 22.68 0.16
C ALA A 34 11.77 23.94 1.03
N TRP A 35 12.92 24.60 0.92
CA TRP A 35 13.16 25.86 1.64
C TRP A 35 12.49 27.05 0.93
N VAL A 36 11.18 27.21 1.13
CA VAL A 36 10.37 28.26 0.48
C VAL A 36 9.53 29.05 1.49
N THR A 37 9.11 30.26 1.10
CA THR A 37 8.33 31.16 1.96
C THR A 37 7.00 30.54 2.38
N GLU A 38 6.38 29.76 1.51
CA GLU A 38 5.09 29.13 1.73
C GLU A 38 5.12 28.05 2.82
N ASN A 39 6.29 27.47 3.11
CA ASN A 39 6.50 26.52 4.21
C ASN A 39 6.67 27.20 5.57
N ASN A 40 6.72 28.52 5.63
CA ASN A 40 6.67 29.22 6.90
C ASN A 40 5.26 29.05 7.51
N PRO A 41 5.11 28.54 8.75
CA PRO A 41 3.80 28.38 9.38
C PRO A 41 2.98 29.68 9.44
N LYS A 42 3.63 30.85 9.45
CA LYS A 42 2.95 32.16 9.40
C LYS A 42 2.22 32.39 8.08
N TYR A 43 2.68 31.81 6.97
CA TYR A 43 2.09 31.96 5.64
C TYR A 43 0.68 31.37 5.60
N ALA A 44 0.55 30.07 5.86
CA ALA A 44 -0.75 29.38 5.88
C ALA A 44 -1.67 29.97 6.96
N ASN A 45 -1.15 30.27 8.15
CA ASN A 45 -1.94 30.86 9.25
C ASN A 45 -2.55 32.22 8.89
N ARG A 46 -1.85 33.04 8.10
CA ARG A 46 -2.38 34.33 7.63
C ARG A 46 -3.59 34.13 6.72
N ILE A 47 -3.51 33.19 5.77
CA ILE A 47 -4.59 32.87 4.83
C ILE A 47 -5.80 32.29 5.59
N ILE A 48 -5.56 31.34 6.50
CA ILE A 48 -6.61 30.74 7.33
C ILE A 48 -7.33 31.82 8.18
N LYS A 49 -6.59 32.78 8.76
CA LYS A 49 -7.19 33.89 9.52
C LYS A 49 -8.05 34.78 8.65
N GLN A 50 -7.61 35.10 7.42
CA GLN A 50 -8.39 35.88 6.47
C GLN A 50 -9.68 35.17 6.08
N LEU A 51 -9.62 33.86 5.79
CA LEU A 51 -10.79 33.05 5.46
C LEU A 51 -11.77 32.92 6.63
N LYS A 52 -11.28 32.78 7.87
CA LYS A 52 -12.12 32.80 9.08
C LYS A 52 -12.84 34.14 9.25
N ALA A 53 -12.14 35.25 9.04
CA ALA A 53 -12.75 36.59 9.12
C ALA A 53 -13.78 36.82 8.00
N PHE A 54 -13.47 36.38 6.77
CA PHE A 54 -14.38 36.43 5.63
C PHE A 54 -15.66 35.63 5.90
N ALA A 55 -15.53 34.40 6.42
CA ALA A 55 -16.68 33.56 6.74
C ALA A 55 -17.56 34.15 7.84
N LYS A 56 -16.95 34.75 8.86
CA LYS A 56 -17.68 35.47 9.91
C LYS A 56 -18.45 36.68 9.36
N ALA A 57 -17.85 37.44 8.44
CA ALA A 57 -18.47 38.63 7.85
C ALA A 57 -19.66 38.29 6.92
N HIS A 58 -19.65 37.11 6.29
CA HIS A 58 -20.68 36.67 5.34
C HIS A 58 -21.70 35.70 5.95
N ASN A 59 -21.67 35.47 7.27
CA ASN A 59 -22.52 34.52 7.98
C ASN A 59 -22.54 33.11 7.33
N PHE A 60 -21.40 32.63 6.83
CA PHE A 60 -21.35 31.26 6.30
C PHE A 60 -21.69 30.25 7.39
N ASP A 61 -22.41 29.20 6.98
CA ASP A 61 -22.92 28.14 7.86
C ASP A 61 -21.79 27.35 8.54
N LYS A 62 -22.14 26.56 9.55
CA LYS A 62 -21.25 25.69 10.35
C LYS A 62 -20.45 24.67 9.51
N ASN A 63 -20.81 24.47 8.24
CA ASN A 63 -20.15 23.56 7.31
C ASN A 63 -18.96 24.19 6.55
N PHE A 64 -18.67 25.49 6.72
CA PHE A 64 -17.48 26.11 6.14
C PHE A 64 -16.22 25.61 6.86
N ASP A 65 -15.34 24.91 6.14
CA ASP A 65 -14.03 24.51 6.63
C ASP A 65 -12.93 25.48 6.13
N PRO A 66 -12.42 26.37 7.00
CA PRO A 66 -11.39 27.33 6.61
C PRO A 66 -10.07 26.69 6.19
N TYR A 67 -9.80 25.44 6.60
CA TYR A 67 -8.58 24.73 6.23
C TYR A 67 -8.68 24.18 4.81
N LYS A 68 -9.80 23.52 4.47
CA LYS A 68 -10.06 23.09 3.08
C LYS A 68 -10.14 24.28 2.12
N ALA A 69 -10.79 25.37 2.53
CA ALA A 69 -10.81 26.60 1.75
C ALA A 69 -9.40 27.21 1.59
N ALA A 70 -8.56 27.14 2.63
CA ALA A 70 -7.17 27.59 2.55
C ALA A 70 -6.35 26.72 1.59
N TYR A 71 -6.59 25.41 1.56
CA TYR A 71 -5.99 24.52 0.57
C TYR A 71 -6.26 25.06 -0.83
N GLY A 72 -7.53 25.19 -1.24
CA GLY A 72 -7.90 25.69 -2.57
C GLY A 72 -7.38 27.11 -2.89
N SER A 73 -7.30 27.97 -1.87
CA SER A 73 -6.86 29.38 -2.04
C SER A 73 -5.34 29.54 -2.17
N MET A 74 -4.54 28.61 -1.65
CA MET A 74 -3.09 28.65 -1.74
C MET A 74 -2.60 28.27 -3.15
N PRO A 75 -1.49 28.87 -3.63
CA PRO A 75 -0.87 28.51 -4.90
C PRO A 75 -0.60 27.00 -5.00
N ALA A 76 -0.83 26.40 -6.16
CA ALA A 76 -0.55 24.96 -6.36
C ALA A 76 0.95 24.63 -6.32
N HIS A 77 1.81 25.64 -6.49
CA HIS A 77 3.26 25.51 -6.49
C HIS A 77 3.92 26.70 -5.82
N ALA A 78 5.15 26.56 -5.36
CA ALA A 78 5.89 27.64 -4.72
C ALA A 78 6.25 28.73 -5.74
N THR A 79 6.27 29.98 -5.29
CA THR A 79 6.65 31.13 -6.11
C THR A 79 8.09 31.01 -6.61
N ALA A 80 8.97 30.45 -5.79
CA ALA A 80 10.39 30.31 -6.10
C ALA A 80 10.68 29.28 -7.21
N ASN A 81 9.89 28.19 -7.28
CA ASN A 81 10.06 27.15 -8.28
C ASN A 81 8.74 26.36 -8.48
N PRO A 82 8.16 26.36 -9.69
CA PRO A 82 6.94 25.62 -10.01
C PRO A 82 7.02 24.09 -9.80
N ALA A 83 8.23 23.52 -9.76
CA ALA A 83 8.42 22.09 -9.47
C ALA A 83 8.14 21.74 -8.00
N ILE A 84 8.16 22.74 -7.11
CA ILE A 84 7.82 22.56 -5.69
C ILE A 84 6.30 22.68 -5.58
N GLN A 85 5.63 21.55 -5.39
CA GLN A 85 4.17 21.48 -5.37
C GLN A 85 3.63 21.57 -3.95
N GLN A 86 2.44 22.17 -3.83
CA GLN A 86 1.71 22.13 -2.57
C GLN A 86 1.21 20.71 -2.29
N MET A 87 1.44 20.23 -1.08
CA MET A 87 1.02 18.94 -0.58
C MET A 87 0.34 19.09 0.78
N TYR A 88 -0.50 18.10 1.12
CA TYR A 88 -1.04 17.92 2.46
C TYR A 88 -0.45 16.63 3.02
N ILE A 89 0.42 16.76 4.02
CA ILE A 89 1.18 15.65 4.61
C ILE A 89 0.99 15.74 6.12
N ASN A 90 0.61 14.63 6.77
CA ASN A 90 0.50 14.52 8.22
C ASN A 90 -0.33 15.62 8.91
N GLY A 91 -1.37 16.14 8.25
CA GLY A 91 -2.27 17.14 8.83
C GLY A 91 -1.85 18.59 8.64
N HIS A 92 -0.77 18.88 7.90
CA HIS A 92 -0.36 20.24 7.58
C HIS A 92 -0.09 20.46 6.08
N PHE A 93 -0.20 21.72 5.67
CA PHE A 93 0.15 22.16 4.33
C PHE A 93 1.65 22.37 4.23
N CYS A 94 2.25 21.81 3.19
CA CYS A 94 3.65 22.03 2.86
C CYS A 94 3.83 22.15 1.35
N TYR A 95 4.99 22.62 0.93
CA TYR A 95 5.45 22.77 -0.43
C TYR A 95 6.69 21.91 -0.55
N ALA A 96 6.59 20.85 -1.32
CA ALA A 96 7.55 19.77 -1.30
C ALA A 96 7.81 19.21 -2.69
N TYR A 97 8.93 18.53 -2.82
CA TYR A 97 9.17 17.62 -3.95
C TYR A 97 8.64 16.23 -3.58
N LYS A 98 7.80 15.67 -4.44
CA LYS A 98 7.18 14.36 -4.22
C LYS A 98 8.12 13.24 -4.72
N PHE A 99 8.17 12.14 -3.98
CA PHE A 99 8.85 10.93 -4.38
C PHE A 99 8.07 9.70 -3.94
N GLY A 100 8.21 8.61 -4.69
CA GLY A 100 7.78 7.27 -4.31
C GLY A 100 8.95 6.45 -3.81
N ILE A 101 8.70 5.54 -2.88
CA ILE A 101 9.69 4.59 -2.38
C ILE A 101 9.10 3.19 -2.35
N VAL A 102 9.89 2.22 -2.81
CA VAL A 102 9.59 0.79 -2.67
C VAL A 102 10.55 0.21 -1.65
N THR A 103 10.04 -0.50 -0.64
CA THR A 103 10.85 -1.29 0.29
C THR A 103 10.41 -2.75 0.25
N ASN A 104 11.30 -3.66 0.65
CA ASN A 104 10.87 -5.02 0.98
C ASN A 104 10.27 -5.11 2.39
N GLY A 105 9.79 -6.29 2.79
CA GLY A 105 9.25 -6.55 4.12
C GLY A 105 10.28 -6.38 5.24
N LEU A 106 11.58 -6.43 4.94
CA LEU A 106 12.65 -6.08 5.87
C LEU A 106 12.82 -4.57 6.05
N GLY A 107 12.04 -3.72 5.38
CA GLY A 107 12.19 -2.26 5.44
C GLY A 107 13.45 -1.73 4.76
N ILE A 108 14.06 -2.53 3.87
CA ILE A 108 15.20 -2.12 3.06
C ILE A 108 14.67 -1.58 1.73
N VAL A 109 15.16 -0.39 1.34
CA VAL A 109 14.80 0.26 0.09
C VAL A 109 15.20 -0.57 -1.12
N ARG A 110 14.33 -0.59 -2.12
CA ARG A 110 14.48 -1.31 -3.40
C ARG A 110 14.30 -0.39 -4.60
N ASP A 111 13.52 0.67 -4.48
CA ASP A 111 13.43 1.73 -5.49
C ASP A 111 13.16 3.07 -4.83
N ILE A 112 13.70 4.13 -5.44
CA ILE A 112 13.39 5.52 -5.12
C ILE A 112 13.08 6.20 -6.45
N THR A 113 11.85 6.70 -6.58
CA THR A 113 11.42 7.39 -7.80
C THR A 113 11.02 8.80 -7.47
N PHE A 114 11.73 9.78 -8.04
CA PHE A 114 11.51 11.19 -7.81
C PHE A 114 10.56 11.75 -8.87
N TYR A 115 9.46 12.41 -8.47
CA TYR A 115 8.38 12.80 -9.39
C TYR A 115 8.68 14.14 -10.06
N ASN A 116 9.82 14.20 -10.74
CA ASN A 116 10.21 15.35 -11.55
C ASN A 116 9.51 15.38 -12.90
N LYS A 117 9.77 16.44 -13.67
CA LYS A 117 9.29 16.57 -15.05
C LYS A 117 9.69 15.38 -15.92
N ASP A 118 10.91 14.86 -15.76
CA ASP A 118 11.40 13.74 -16.57
C ASP A 118 10.58 12.48 -16.34
N PHE A 119 10.25 12.16 -15.08
CA PHE A 119 9.38 11.05 -14.71
C PHE A 119 7.96 11.22 -15.26
N LEU A 120 7.38 12.42 -15.12
CA LEU A 120 6.04 12.70 -15.64
C LEU A 120 5.99 12.65 -17.18
N ASN A 121 7.06 13.07 -17.85
CA ASN A 121 7.19 12.98 -19.31
C ASN A 121 7.35 11.53 -19.79
N ALA A 122 8.05 10.69 -19.02
CA ALA A 122 8.19 9.26 -19.30
C ALA A 122 6.86 8.50 -19.11
N HIS A 123 5.99 9.00 -18.22
CA HIS A 123 4.71 8.40 -17.88
C HIS A 123 3.54 9.35 -18.13
N PRO A 124 3.22 9.67 -19.41
CA PRO A 124 2.21 10.67 -19.77
C PRO A 124 0.78 10.31 -19.31
N ASN A 125 0.54 9.04 -18.95
CA ASN A 125 -0.72 8.56 -18.38
C ASN A 125 -0.97 9.08 -16.96
N ILE A 126 0.04 9.62 -16.27
CA ILE A 126 -0.12 10.29 -14.98
C ILE A 126 -0.71 11.69 -15.24
N ILE A 127 -2.04 11.75 -15.30
CA ILE A 127 -2.76 13.02 -15.48
C ILE A 127 -2.75 13.78 -14.15
N VAL A 128 -2.08 14.94 -14.13
CA VAL A 128 -2.15 15.93 -13.05
C VAL A 128 -3.50 16.63 -13.14
N GLU A 129 -4.45 16.21 -12.32
CA GLU A 129 -5.79 16.80 -12.31
C GLU A 129 -5.82 18.16 -11.62
N LYS A 130 -6.88 18.92 -11.90
CA LYS A 130 -7.13 20.18 -11.20
C LYS A 130 -7.48 19.88 -9.74
N LYS A 131 -6.81 20.59 -8.86
CA LYS A 131 -6.98 20.58 -7.41
C LYS A 131 -8.45 20.73 -7.02
N SER A 132 -8.93 19.83 -6.16
CA SER A 132 -10.27 19.88 -5.58
C SER A 132 -10.26 20.66 -4.25
N ASP A 133 -11.42 20.72 -3.59
CA ASP A 133 -11.56 21.22 -2.22
C ASP A 133 -11.24 20.14 -1.16
N SER A 134 -10.74 18.97 -1.58
CA SER A 134 -10.50 17.79 -0.75
C SER A 134 -9.03 17.35 -0.81
N PRO A 135 -8.17 17.87 0.09
CA PRO A 135 -6.73 17.59 0.07
C PRO A 135 -6.38 16.10 0.18
N ASP A 136 -7.13 15.35 1.00
CA ASP A 136 -6.90 13.93 1.23
C ASP A 136 -7.27 13.08 -0.01
N GLU A 137 -8.29 13.49 -0.76
CA GLU A 137 -8.67 12.82 -2.01
C GLU A 137 -7.68 13.10 -3.13
N ASP A 138 -7.24 14.36 -3.27
CA ASP A 138 -6.21 14.76 -4.23
C ASP A 138 -4.90 13.99 -3.97
N LYS A 139 -4.50 13.87 -2.70
CA LYS A 139 -3.33 13.07 -2.30
C LYS A 139 -3.51 11.60 -2.69
N SER A 140 -4.61 10.98 -2.29
CA SER A 140 -4.90 9.57 -2.54
C SER A 140 -4.90 9.24 -4.03
N LEU A 141 -5.50 10.11 -4.85
CA LEU A 141 -5.55 9.96 -6.30
C LEU A 141 -4.15 10.05 -6.91
N ALA A 142 -3.36 11.03 -6.48
CA ALA A 142 -2.00 11.22 -6.97
C ALA A 142 -1.08 10.04 -6.59
N ASP A 143 -1.25 9.45 -5.41
CA ASP A 143 -0.51 8.26 -5.00
C ASP A 143 -0.91 7.03 -5.81
N SER A 144 -2.21 6.84 -6.02
CA SER A 144 -2.78 5.72 -6.78
C SER A 144 -2.31 5.69 -8.24
N LYS A 145 -2.29 6.85 -8.91
CA LYS A 145 -1.82 6.97 -10.31
C LYS A 145 -0.32 6.71 -10.47
N ALA A 146 0.48 6.96 -9.43
CA ALA A 146 1.93 6.80 -9.50
C ALA A 146 2.38 5.36 -9.21
N LEU A 147 1.56 4.54 -8.56
CA LEU A 147 1.91 3.18 -8.14
C LEU A 147 2.41 2.30 -9.30
N LEU A 148 1.58 2.12 -10.34
CA LEU A 148 1.91 1.19 -11.43
C LEU A 148 3.13 1.64 -12.24
N PRO A 149 3.27 2.92 -12.65
CA PRO A 149 4.49 3.43 -13.27
C PRO A 149 5.75 3.13 -12.46
N VAL A 150 5.72 3.39 -11.15
CA VAL A 150 6.88 3.14 -10.27
C VAL A 150 7.23 1.66 -10.22
N LEU A 151 6.24 0.77 -10.07
CA LEU A 151 6.49 -0.68 -10.02
C LEU A 151 7.01 -1.21 -11.36
N ILE A 152 6.48 -0.74 -12.49
CA ILE A 152 6.93 -1.13 -13.82
C ILE A 152 8.39 -0.73 -14.01
N ASP A 153 8.74 0.53 -13.72
CA ASP A 153 10.12 1.02 -13.80
C ASP A 153 11.05 0.24 -12.87
N PHE A 154 10.59 -0.05 -11.65
CA PHE A 154 11.35 -0.85 -10.67
C PHE A 154 11.70 -2.24 -11.22
N PHE A 155 10.73 -2.98 -11.77
CA PHE A 155 11.00 -4.31 -12.33
C PHE A 155 11.82 -4.27 -13.61
N GLN A 156 11.74 -3.20 -14.40
CA GLN A 156 12.63 -3.00 -15.55
C GLN A 156 14.08 -2.76 -15.12
N LYS A 157 14.30 -1.99 -14.04
CA LYS A 157 15.63 -1.77 -13.45
C LYS A 157 16.18 -3.05 -12.84
N HIS A 158 15.33 -3.86 -12.21
CA HIS A 158 15.71 -5.01 -11.40
C HIS A 158 15.00 -6.31 -11.82
N PRO A 159 15.29 -6.86 -13.00
CA PRO A 159 14.54 -7.99 -13.57
C PRO A 159 14.68 -9.30 -12.79
N LEU A 160 15.66 -9.41 -11.89
CA LEU A 160 15.87 -10.58 -11.04
C LEU A 160 15.10 -10.51 -9.71
N ILE A 161 14.56 -9.34 -9.35
CA ILE A 161 13.77 -9.17 -8.13
C ILE A 161 12.31 -9.50 -8.44
N ASN A 162 11.83 -10.61 -7.89
CA ASN A 162 10.48 -11.14 -8.17
C ASN A 162 9.67 -11.35 -6.87
N PRO A 163 9.16 -10.26 -6.27
CA PRO A 163 8.38 -10.30 -5.05
C PRO A 163 7.05 -11.02 -5.28
N LYS A 164 6.56 -11.73 -4.27
CA LYS A 164 5.30 -12.49 -4.33
C LYS A 164 4.14 -11.77 -3.68
N THR A 165 4.44 -10.89 -2.74
CA THR A 165 3.42 -10.20 -1.95
C THR A 165 3.56 -8.69 -2.10
N PHE A 166 2.48 -8.02 -2.46
CA PHE A 166 2.39 -6.56 -2.44
C PHE A 166 1.66 -6.08 -1.19
N LEU A 167 2.14 -5.00 -0.56
CA LEU A 167 1.45 -4.30 0.53
C LEU A 167 1.33 -2.82 0.18
N GLY A 168 0.13 -2.25 0.36
CA GLY A 168 -0.13 -0.87 -0.04
C GLY A 168 -1.23 -0.19 0.76
N ASP A 169 -1.39 1.11 0.54
CA ASP A 169 -2.42 1.93 1.21
C ASP A 169 -3.82 1.68 0.66
N ALA A 170 -4.85 2.00 1.44
CA ALA A 170 -6.24 1.97 0.99
C ALA A 170 -6.49 2.85 -0.24
N ALA A 171 -5.68 3.88 -0.47
CA ALA A 171 -5.70 4.69 -1.70
C ALA A 171 -5.57 3.86 -2.99
N PHE A 172 -5.01 2.64 -2.91
CA PHE A 172 -4.81 1.74 -4.04
C PHE A 172 -5.98 0.77 -4.29
N ASP A 173 -7.08 0.89 -3.53
CA ASP A 173 -8.25 0.02 -3.62
C ASP A 173 -9.10 0.27 -4.90
N THR A 174 -8.58 -0.17 -6.04
CA THR A 174 -9.26 -0.13 -7.34
C THR A 174 -9.09 -1.46 -8.08
N ILE A 175 -10.09 -1.87 -8.85
CA ILE A 175 -10.05 -3.17 -9.54
C ILE A 175 -8.91 -3.23 -10.57
N GLU A 176 -8.61 -2.09 -11.19
CA GLU A 176 -7.53 -1.91 -12.16
C GLU A 176 -6.16 -2.17 -11.52
N ILE A 177 -5.91 -1.64 -10.32
CA ILE A 177 -4.66 -1.88 -9.59
C ILE A 177 -4.54 -3.35 -9.19
N TYR A 178 -5.60 -3.97 -8.64
CA TYR A 178 -5.54 -5.39 -8.30
C TYR A 178 -5.24 -6.28 -9.52
N LYS A 179 -5.87 -5.97 -10.66
CA LYS A 179 -5.61 -6.68 -11.92
C LYS A 179 -4.16 -6.52 -12.36
N ALA A 180 -3.65 -5.29 -12.39
CA ALA A 180 -2.26 -5.04 -12.77
C ALA A 180 -1.27 -5.73 -11.84
N LEU A 181 -1.50 -5.71 -10.52
CA LEU A 181 -0.62 -6.38 -9.55
C LEU A 181 -0.63 -7.90 -9.71
N LEU A 182 -1.81 -8.53 -9.78
CA LEU A 182 -1.95 -9.98 -9.71
C LEU A 182 -1.78 -10.67 -11.06
N ASP A 183 -2.26 -10.06 -12.15
CA ASP A 183 -2.20 -10.65 -13.48
C ASP A 183 -0.92 -10.26 -14.24
N ASP A 184 -0.66 -8.95 -14.32
CA ASP A 184 0.38 -8.38 -15.20
C ASP A 184 1.76 -8.38 -14.53
N LEU A 185 1.86 -7.90 -13.28
CA LEU A 185 3.11 -7.82 -12.52
C LEU A 185 3.46 -9.13 -11.79
N GLY A 186 2.52 -10.08 -11.72
CA GLY A 186 2.78 -11.44 -11.25
C GLY A 186 2.88 -11.61 -9.73
N PHE A 187 2.36 -10.66 -8.94
CA PHE A 187 2.19 -10.86 -7.51
C PHE A 187 1.17 -11.98 -7.25
N GLU A 188 1.41 -12.78 -6.21
CA GLU A 188 0.50 -13.83 -5.77
C GLU A 188 -0.56 -13.28 -4.80
N LYS A 189 -0.19 -12.25 -4.03
CA LYS A 189 -1.05 -11.64 -3.00
C LYS A 189 -0.92 -10.12 -2.99
N ALA A 190 -2.03 -9.43 -2.77
CA ALA A 190 -2.07 -7.98 -2.59
C ALA A 190 -2.82 -7.58 -1.31
N PHE A 191 -2.08 -7.07 -0.32
CA PHE A 191 -2.62 -6.59 0.95
C PHE A 191 -2.85 -5.09 0.86
N ILE A 192 -4.04 -4.73 0.37
CA ILE A 192 -4.53 -3.36 0.27
C ILE A 192 -5.86 -3.29 1.04
N PRO A 193 -5.99 -2.45 2.07
CA PRO A 193 -7.24 -2.26 2.79
C PRO A 193 -8.33 -1.69 1.88
N LEU A 194 -9.58 -1.96 2.20
CA LEU A 194 -10.70 -1.43 1.45
C LEU A 194 -10.92 0.04 1.80
N ARG A 195 -10.93 0.92 0.79
CA ARG A 195 -11.35 2.31 0.93
C ARG A 195 -12.86 2.44 0.93
N THR A 196 -13.53 1.60 0.15
CA THR A 196 -14.99 1.53 0.07
C THR A 196 -15.45 0.10 0.35
N LYS A 197 -16.64 -0.05 0.93
CA LYS A 197 -17.21 -1.37 1.20
C LYS A 197 -17.30 -2.18 -0.09
N LEU A 198 -17.08 -3.49 0.01
CA LEU A 198 -17.30 -4.39 -1.11
C LEU A 198 -18.78 -4.35 -1.52
N SER A 199 -19.01 -4.18 -2.82
CA SER A 199 -20.30 -4.43 -3.42
C SER A 199 -20.25 -5.82 -4.07
N MET A 200 -21.11 -6.72 -3.61
CA MET A 200 -21.17 -8.10 -4.09
C MET A 200 -22.63 -8.45 -4.37
N GLU A 201 -22.88 -9.07 -5.52
CA GLU A 201 -24.22 -9.52 -5.88
C GLU A 201 -24.66 -10.71 -5.01
N GLU A 202 -25.81 -10.57 -4.36
CA GLU A 202 -26.41 -11.64 -3.58
C GLU A 202 -27.10 -12.65 -4.50
N ASN A 203 -26.70 -13.91 -4.39
CA ASN A 203 -27.21 -15.00 -5.24
C ASN A 203 -27.67 -16.17 -4.36
N GLY A 204 -28.73 -15.93 -3.57
CA GLY A 204 -29.29 -16.89 -2.61
C GLY A 204 -28.47 -17.06 -1.32
N TYR A 205 -27.51 -16.16 -1.09
CA TYR A 205 -26.74 -15.99 0.15
C TYR A 205 -26.10 -14.59 0.15
N THR A 206 -25.71 -14.11 1.32
CA THR A 206 -25.07 -12.81 1.53
C THR A 206 -23.58 -12.96 1.79
N PHE A 207 -22.85 -11.85 1.77
CA PHE A 207 -21.44 -11.78 2.14
C PHE A 207 -21.25 -10.86 3.34
N ASN A 208 -20.29 -11.17 4.21
CA ASN A 208 -19.86 -10.24 5.24
C ASN A 208 -18.94 -9.14 4.65
N GLU A 209 -18.50 -8.21 5.50
CA GLU A 209 -17.62 -7.10 5.14
C GLU A 209 -16.26 -7.51 4.54
N ASN A 210 -15.81 -8.75 4.79
CA ASN A 210 -14.57 -9.31 4.26
C ASN A 210 -14.78 -10.11 2.96
N GLY A 211 -16.00 -10.17 2.43
CA GLY A 211 -16.32 -10.97 1.25
C GLY A 211 -16.42 -12.47 1.55
N VAL A 212 -16.59 -12.88 2.81
CA VAL A 212 -16.84 -14.27 3.18
C VAL A 212 -18.35 -14.53 3.06
N PRO A 213 -18.78 -15.58 2.32
CA PRO A 213 -20.20 -15.89 2.21
C PRO A 213 -20.77 -16.35 3.55
N CYS A 214 -22.01 -15.98 3.84
CA CYS A 214 -22.73 -16.36 5.05
C CYS A 214 -23.74 -17.49 4.79
N CYS A 215 -24.24 -18.10 5.87
CA CYS A 215 -25.28 -19.12 5.78
C CYS A 215 -26.56 -18.54 5.13
N PRO A 216 -27.17 -19.22 4.15
CA PRO A 216 -28.42 -18.75 3.52
C PRO A 216 -29.60 -18.52 4.48
N HIS A 217 -29.60 -19.19 5.63
CA HIS A 217 -30.64 -19.02 6.66
C HIS A 217 -30.22 -18.09 7.81
N ASP A 218 -28.94 -17.69 7.88
CA ASP A 218 -28.43 -16.86 8.96
C ASP A 218 -27.22 -16.05 8.47
N SER A 219 -27.44 -14.78 8.15
CA SER A 219 -26.41 -13.87 7.64
C SER A 219 -25.32 -13.56 8.67
N THR A 220 -25.52 -13.87 9.96
CA THR A 220 -24.53 -13.67 11.02
C THR A 220 -23.50 -14.79 11.11
N LEU A 221 -23.76 -15.92 10.43
CA LEU A 221 -22.89 -17.10 10.45
C LEU A 221 -22.03 -17.17 9.18
N PRO A 222 -20.76 -16.71 9.22
CA PRO A 222 -19.86 -16.85 8.09
C PRO A 222 -19.55 -18.33 7.82
N MET A 223 -19.49 -18.69 6.54
CA MET A 223 -19.13 -20.03 6.12
C MET A 223 -17.63 -20.30 6.36
N LYS A 224 -17.28 -21.56 6.58
CA LYS A 224 -15.89 -21.96 6.84
C LYS A 224 -15.13 -22.12 5.54
N ARG A 225 -13.95 -21.52 5.44
CA ARG A 225 -13.03 -21.76 4.31
C ARG A 225 -12.46 -23.18 4.41
N GLU A 226 -12.55 -23.95 3.32
CA GLU A 226 -11.81 -25.19 3.10
C GLU A 226 -10.79 -24.98 1.98
N GLY A 227 -9.66 -25.69 2.05
CA GLY A 227 -8.68 -25.70 0.97
C GLY A 227 -9.32 -26.12 -0.35
N SER A 228 -9.02 -25.37 -1.41
CA SER A 228 -9.36 -25.78 -2.77
C SER A 228 -8.19 -26.53 -3.39
N LYS A 229 -8.49 -27.61 -4.10
CA LYS A 229 -7.53 -28.36 -4.93
C LYS A 229 -7.68 -28.02 -6.42
N SER A 230 -8.41 -26.94 -6.76
CA SER A 230 -8.72 -26.61 -8.15
C SER A 230 -7.48 -26.06 -8.87
N HIS A 231 -7.03 -26.75 -9.90
CA HIS A 231 -6.12 -26.22 -10.91
C HIS A 231 -6.96 -25.51 -11.99
N LEU A 232 -7.38 -24.27 -11.73
CA LEU A 232 -8.07 -23.47 -12.73
C LEU A 232 -7.07 -22.94 -13.78
N ARG A 233 -7.60 -22.49 -14.93
CA ARG A 233 -6.82 -21.76 -15.95
C ARG A 233 -6.31 -20.41 -15.43
N SER A 234 -6.99 -19.85 -14.43
CA SER A 234 -6.55 -18.67 -13.67
C SER A 234 -5.40 -19.03 -12.74
N LYS A 235 -4.40 -18.14 -12.62
CA LYS A 235 -3.26 -18.32 -11.69
C LYS A 235 -3.70 -18.37 -10.22
N LEU A 236 -4.89 -17.85 -9.90
CA LEU A 236 -5.47 -17.84 -8.55
C LEU A 236 -6.38 -19.07 -8.35
N PRO A 237 -6.20 -19.83 -7.24
CA PRO A 237 -7.05 -20.98 -6.94
C PRO A 237 -8.45 -20.54 -6.52
N SER A 238 -9.48 -21.32 -6.90
CA SER A 238 -10.85 -21.06 -6.43
C SER A 238 -10.90 -21.12 -4.90
N MET A 239 -11.82 -20.40 -4.29
CA MET A 239 -12.04 -20.46 -2.85
C MET A 239 -13.28 -21.31 -2.57
N LYS A 240 -13.13 -22.32 -1.71
CA LYS A 240 -14.24 -23.18 -1.31
C LYS A 240 -14.68 -22.82 0.11
N PHE A 241 -15.96 -22.52 0.26
CA PHE A 241 -16.60 -22.29 1.55
C PHE A 241 -17.64 -23.37 1.82
N VAL A 242 -17.68 -23.88 3.05
CA VAL A 242 -18.57 -24.95 3.50
C VAL A 242 -19.40 -24.48 4.68
N CYS A 243 -20.54 -25.16 4.89
CA CYS A 243 -21.43 -24.86 6.01
C CYS A 243 -20.66 -24.72 7.35
N PRO A 244 -20.94 -23.68 8.16
CA PRO A 244 -20.26 -23.48 9.44
C PRO A 244 -20.49 -24.63 10.43
N LYS A 245 -21.64 -25.32 10.33
CA LYS A 245 -21.99 -26.49 11.15
C LYS A 245 -21.55 -27.82 10.52
N MET A 246 -20.75 -27.81 9.44
CA MET A 246 -20.15 -29.02 8.87
C MET A 246 -19.02 -29.53 9.77
N LYS A 247 -19.00 -30.85 9.99
CA LYS A 247 -17.90 -31.57 10.66
C LYS A 247 -17.46 -32.76 9.81
N TRP A 248 -16.18 -33.11 9.94
CA TRP A 248 -15.65 -34.36 9.43
C TRP A 248 -15.93 -35.49 10.41
N GLU A 249 -16.59 -36.55 9.94
CA GLU A 249 -16.81 -37.78 10.70
C GLU A 249 -15.95 -38.90 10.11
N TYR A 250 -15.21 -39.58 10.99
CA TYR A 250 -14.41 -40.74 10.62
C TYR A 250 -15.18 -42.02 10.94
N ASN A 251 -15.40 -42.84 9.92
CA ASN A 251 -15.95 -44.17 10.08
C ASN A 251 -14.79 -45.15 10.27
N ARG A 252 -14.69 -45.78 11.45
CA ARG A 252 -13.59 -46.69 11.82
C ARG A 252 -13.63 -48.01 11.05
N GLU A 253 -14.83 -48.50 10.74
CA GLU A 253 -15.03 -49.79 10.06
C GLU A 253 -14.55 -49.72 8.61
N THR A 254 -14.98 -48.69 7.90
CA THR A 254 -14.62 -48.46 6.49
C THR A 254 -13.30 -47.70 6.32
N LYS A 255 -12.73 -47.19 7.42
CA LYS A 255 -11.55 -46.29 7.44
C LYS A 255 -11.73 -45.05 6.54
N THR A 256 -12.96 -44.58 6.36
CA THR A 256 -13.28 -43.42 5.51
C THR A 256 -13.60 -42.17 6.32
N LYS A 257 -13.39 -40.99 5.73
CA LYS A 257 -13.81 -39.69 6.28
C LYS A 257 -14.91 -39.12 5.40
N ARG A 258 -16.01 -38.70 6.00
CA ARG A 258 -17.11 -38.01 5.30
C ARG A 258 -17.45 -36.67 5.96
N ARG A 259 -17.91 -35.73 5.16
CA ARG A 259 -18.47 -34.46 5.65
C ARG A 259 -19.91 -34.70 6.09
N VAL A 260 -20.26 -34.22 7.28
CA VAL A 260 -21.62 -34.30 7.82
C VAL A 260 -22.06 -32.93 8.30
N CYS A 261 -23.18 -32.46 7.78
CA CYS A 261 -23.82 -31.23 8.21
C CYS A 261 -24.69 -31.50 9.44
N ARG A 262 -24.46 -30.75 10.51
CA ARG A 262 -25.22 -30.83 11.78
C ARG A 262 -26.17 -29.66 11.97
N CYS A 263 -26.72 -29.13 10.89
CA CYS A 263 -27.78 -28.11 10.97
C CYS A 263 -29.09 -28.77 11.39
N GLU A 264 -29.77 -28.19 12.37
CA GLU A 264 -31.13 -28.58 12.75
C GLU A 264 -32.13 -28.32 11.61
N ASN A 265 -32.01 -27.15 10.97
CA ASN A 265 -32.74 -26.80 9.74
C ASN A 265 -31.75 -26.60 8.58
N PRO A 266 -31.44 -27.64 7.79
CA PRO A 266 -30.45 -27.56 6.74
C PRO A 266 -30.97 -26.79 5.51
N CYS A 267 -30.18 -25.84 5.01
CA CYS A 267 -30.49 -25.06 3.81
C CYS A 267 -30.35 -25.83 2.48
N THR A 268 -29.99 -27.11 2.52
CA THR A 268 -29.86 -27.99 1.36
C THR A 268 -30.03 -29.44 1.79
N THR A 269 -30.47 -30.29 0.86
CA THR A 269 -30.60 -31.75 1.04
C THR A 269 -29.23 -32.46 1.07
N SER A 270 -28.15 -31.78 0.74
CA SER A 270 -26.81 -32.37 0.76
C SER A 270 -26.36 -32.75 2.18
N SER A 271 -25.86 -33.98 2.33
CA SER A 271 -25.34 -34.51 3.60
C SER A 271 -24.16 -33.72 4.15
N CYS A 272 -23.39 -33.03 3.30
CA CYS A 272 -22.29 -32.17 3.71
C CYS A 272 -22.69 -30.70 3.93
N GLY A 273 -23.96 -30.36 3.73
CA GLY A 273 -24.46 -28.99 3.79
C GLY A 273 -24.09 -28.18 2.55
N ARG A 274 -24.44 -26.89 2.56
CA ARG A 274 -24.18 -25.97 1.44
C ARG A 274 -22.68 -25.79 1.26
N MET A 275 -22.25 -25.83 0.00
CA MET A 275 -20.89 -25.51 -0.42
C MET A 275 -20.98 -24.38 -1.44
N ILE A 276 -20.08 -23.41 -1.31
CA ILE A 276 -19.99 -22.25 -2.20
C ILE A 276 -18.59 -22.21 -2.76
N TYR A 277 -18.50 -22.04 -4.08
CA TYR A 277 -17.25 -21.90 -4.80
C TYR A 277 -17.17 -20.47 -5.33
N ILE A 278 -16.13 -19.77 -4.90
CA ILE A 278 -15.83 -18.41 -5.30
C ILE A 278 -14.64 -18.43 -6.23
N TYR A 279 -14.75 -17.63 -7.28
CA TYR A 279 -13.76 -17.45 -8.32
C TYR A 279 -13.12 -16.07 -8.12
N PRO A 280 -11.87 -15.99 -7.64
CA PRO A 280 -11.22 -14.72 -7.31
C PRO A 280 -11.28 -13.68 -8.43
N GLU A 281 -11.16 -14.10 -9.68
CA GLU A 281 -11.20 -13.26 -10.88
C GLU A 281 -12.51 -12.47 -11.03
N LYS A 282 -13.60 -12.89 -10.40
CA LYS A 282 -14.87 -12.15 -10.41
C LYS A 282 -14.79 -10.87 -9.57
N ASN A 283 -13.94 -10.84 -8.55
CA ASN A 283 -13.76 -9.69 -7.69
C ASN A 283 -12.39 -9.77 -6.99
N LEU A 284 -11.36 -9.27 -7.67
CA LEU A 284 -9.99 -9.27 -7.14
C LEU A 284 -9.84 -8.36 -5.91
N ARG A 285 -10.73 -7.37 -5.73
CA ARG A 285 -10.78 -6.57 -4.49
C ARG A 285 -11.19 -7.44 -3.30
N ALA A 286 -12.20 -8.28 -3.45
CA ALA A 286 -12.64 -9.19 -2.39
C ALA A 286 -11.63 -10.31 -2.13
N TYR A 287 -10.98 -10.80 -3.19
CA TYR A 287 -10.13 -12.00 -3.14
C TYR A 287 -8.73 -11.77 -3.75
N PRO A 288 -7.89 -10.93 -3.13
CA PRO A 288 -6.60 -10.53 -3.69
C PRO A 288 -5.49 -11.56 -3.45
N GLY A 289 -5.81 -12.86 -3.59
CA GLY A 289 -4.90 -13.98 -3.29
C GLY A 289 -4.83 -14.42 -1.82
N VAL A 290 -5.49 -13.69 -0.92
CA VAL A 290 -5.57 -13.97 0.52
C VAL A 290 -6.97 -13.64 1.05
N GLU A 291 -7.44 -14.37 2.07
CA GLU A 291 -8.73 -14.10 2.72
C GLU A 291 -8.64 -12.87 3.62
N ARG A 292 -9.49 -11.86 3.39
CA ARG A 292 -9.56 -10.66 4.22
C ARG A 292 -10.05 -10.97 5.62
N GLY A 293 -9.47 -10.30 6.63
CA GLY A 293 -9.78 -10.55 8.04
C GLY A 293 -9.32 -11.92 8.57
N SER A 294 -8.50 -12.64 7.80
CA SER A 294 -7.79 -13.81 8.30
C SER A 294 -6.61 -13.40 9.18
N VAL A 295 -6.12 -14.32 10.01
CA VAL A 295 -4.90 -14.10 10.80
C VAL A 295 -3.72 -13.72 9.91
N GLU A 296 -3.59 -14.36 8.74
CA GLU A 296 -2.56 -14.04 7.75
C GLU A 296 -2.68 -12.59 7.26
N TRP A 297 -3.90 -12.12 7.00
CA TRP A 297 -4.16 -10.71 6.64
C TRP A 297 -3.67 -9.75 7.71
N ASP A 298 -4.10 -9.96 8.95
CA ASP A 298 -3.84 -9.06 10.06
C ASP A 298 -2.36 -9.04 10.48
N GLU A 299 -1.67 -10.18 10.40
CA GLU A 299 -0.25 -10.28 10.72
C GLU A 299 0.63 -9.70 9.61
N THR A 300 0.34 -10.04 8.36
CA THR A 300 1.15 -9.60 7.22
C THR A 300 1.00 -8.10 6.99
N TYR A 301 -0.21 -7.55 7.08
CA TYR A 301 -0.42 -6.12 6.82
C TYR A 301 0.31 -5.21 7.80
N LYS A 302 0.57 -5.66 9.04
CA LYS A 302 1.40 -4.93 10.02
C LYS A 302 2.81 -4.63 9.51
N ILE A 303 3.34 -5.44 8.59
CA ILE A 303 4.68 -5.26 8.01
C ILE A 303 4.76 -3.97 7.18
N ARG A 304 3.63 -3.47 6.65
CA ARG A 304 3.54 -2.19 5.92
C ARG A 304 4.25 -1.06 6.67
N VAL A 305 4.17 -1.01 8.00
CA VAL A 305 4.83 0.00 8.84
C VAL A 305 6.33 0.16 8.56
N ASN A 306 7.00 -0.84 7.99
CA ASN A 306 8.41 -0.78 7.67
C ASN A 306 8.73 0.25 6.56
N VAL A 307 7.83 0.50 5.61
CA VAL A 307 8.05 1.56 4.60
C VAL A 307 8.00 2.94 5.24
N GLU A 308 7.05 3.18 6.14
CA GLU A 308 6.90 4.43 6.89
C GLU A 308 8.12 4.67 7.79
N LYS A 309 8.60 3.62 8.47
CA LYS A 309 9.85 3.66 9.24
C LYS A 309 11.05 3.99 8.37
N SER A 310 11.13 3.43 7.16
CA SER A 310 12.21 3.72 6.22
C SER A 310 12.17 5.18 5.75
N ILE A 311 10.99 5.69 5.40
CA ILE A 311 10.78 7.11 5.05
C ILE A 311 11.21 8.03 6.20
N ASN A 312 10.79 7.72 7.44
CA ASN A 312 11.19 8.51 8.60
C ASN A 312 12.70 8.43 8.83
N HIS A 313 13.32 7.26 8.64
CA HIS A 313 14.78 7.13 8.74
C HIS A 313 15.50 7.98 7.69
N PHE A 314 14.99 8.04 6.47
CA PHE A 314 15.52 8.92 5.41
C PHE A 314 15.41 10.40 5.79
N LYS A 315 14.26 10.82 6.30
CA LYS A 315 14.01 12.20 6.68
C LYS A 315 14.85 12.65 7.86
N ASP A 316 14.88 11.84 8.93
CA ASP A 316 15.46 12.21 10.21
C ASP A 316 16.92 11.77 10.33
N SER A 317 17.20 10.48 10.12
CA SER A 317 18.54 9.92 10.36
C SER A 317 19.52 10.25 9.25
N PHE A 318 19.05 10.32 7.99
CA PHE A 318 19.85 10.78 6.86
C PHE A 318 19.69 12.28 6.59
N CYS A 319 19.02 13.01 7.49
CA CYS A 319 18.94 14.47 7.52
C CYS A 319 18.37 15.13 6.25
N ILE A 320 17.49 14.44 5.52
CA ILE A 320 16.87 14.97 4.30
C ILE A 320 15.86 16.08 4.62
N ALA A 321 15.07 15.95 5.69
CA ALA A 321 14.00 16.90 5.99
C ALA A 321 14.50 18.28 6.44
N GLY A 322 15.72 18.38 6.98
CA GLY A 322 16.32 19.64 7.45
C GLY A 322 17.07 20.45 6.39
N ARG A 323 17.08 20.00 5.12
CA ARG A 323 17.88 20.62 4.06
C ARG A 323 17.31 21.97 3.65
N LYS A 324 18.14 23.01 3.74
CA LYS A 324 17.80 24.36 3.28
C LYS A 324 18.15 24.56 1.80
N THR A 325 17.43 23.87 0.92
CA THR A 325 17.63 24.00 -0.53
C THR A 325 16.29 24.09 -1.26
N GLN A 326 16.34 24.75 -2.41
CA GLN A 326 15.25 24.78 -3.39
C GLN A 326 15.62 23.98 -4.65
N ASN A 327 16.86 23.49 -4.75
CA ASN A 327 17.38 22.82 -5.93
C ASN A 327 16.92 21.36 -5.97
N GLU A 328 16.13 21.05 -6.99
CA GLU A 328 15.57 19.74 -7.27
C GLU A 328 16.64 18.64 -7.39
N LYS A 329 17.70 18.89 -8.17
CA LYS A 329 18.78 17.93 -8.41
C LYS A 329 19.54 17.59 -7.13
N THR A 330 19.79 18.59 -6.28
CA THR A 330 20.43 18.37 -4.97
C THR A 330 19.57 17.47 -4.09
N LEU A 331 18.27 17.71 -4.01
CA LEU A 331 17.36 16.89 -3.19
C LEU A 331 17.23 15.46 -3.72
N HIS A 332 17.16 15.29 -5.03
CA HIS A 332 17.16 13.97 -5.64
C HIS A 332 18.48 13.22 -5.35
N ALA A 333 19.63 13.91 -5.44
CA ALA A 333 20.91 13.32 -5.08
C ALA A 333 20.98 12.92 -3.59
N ASP A 334 20.51 13.78 -2.68
CA ASP A 334 20.44 13.48 -1.24
C ASP A 334 19.58 12.22 -0.96
N LEU A 335 18.44 12.08 -1.65
CA LEU A 335 17.60 10.87 -1.56
C LEU A 335 18.34 9.59 -1.98
N LEU A 336 19.04 9.64 -3.12
CA LEU A 336 19.80 8.50 -3.61
C LEU A 336 20.96 8.16 -2.67
N LEU A 337 21.65 9.16 -2.13
CA LEU A 337 22.74 8.97 -1.15
C LEU A 337 22.23 8.34 0.15
N ALA A 338 21.04 8.72 0.62
CA ALA A 338 20.38 8.08 1.75
C ALA A 338 20.07 6.60 1.48
N GLY A 339 19.54 6.30 0.29
CA GLY A 339 19.30 4.92 -0.14
C GLY A 339 20.59 4.11 -0.20
N ILE A 340 21.64 4.64 -0.83
CA ILE A 340 22.98 4.05 -0.88
C ILE A 340 23.52 3.76 0.53
N SER A 341 23.37 4.70 1.46
CA SER A 341 23.83 4.55 2.85
C SER A 341 23.10 3.41 3.57
N GLN A 342 21.79 3.25 3.36
CA GLN A 342 21.04 2.12 3.90
C GLN A 342 21.51 0.79 3.29
N LEU A 343 21.74 0.74 1.97
CA LEU A 343 22.18 -0.49 1.31
C LEU A 343 23.60 -0.90 1.71
N ILE A 344 24.51 0.05 1.90
CA ILE A 344 25.85 -0.22 2.45
C ILE A 344 25.73 -0.77 3.88
N THR A 345 24.81 -0.23 4.69
CA THR A 345 24.53 -0.72 6.05
C THR A 345 24.16 -2.20 6.04
N VAL A 346 23.33 -2.64 5.09
CA VAL A 346 22.97 -4.06 4.91
C VAL A 346 24.20 -4.91 4.62
N MET A 347 25.07 -4.46 3.70
CA MET A 347 26.29 -5.17 3.34
C MET A 347 27.25 -5.30 4.52
N VAL A 348 27.45 -4.22 5.28
CA VAL A 348 28.32 -4.23 6.47
C VAL A 348 27.75 -5.19 7.51
N ALA A 349 26.45 -5.10 7.81
CA ALA A 349 25.79 -5.99 8.76
C ALA A 349 25.87 -7.48 8.39
N ASP A 350 25.74 -7.83 7.10
CA ASP A 350 25.95 -9.20 6.59
C ASP A 350 27.39 -9.65 6.77
N LYS A 351 28.37 -8.79 6.45
CA LYS A 351 29.80 -9.13 6.58
C LYS A 351 30.28 -9.34 8.00
N ILE A 352 29.70 -8.65 8.98
CA ILE A 352 30.02 -8.84 10.40
C ILE A 352 29.04 -9.77 11.13
N HIS A 353 28.10 -10.38 10.40
CA HIS A 353 27.06 -11.27 10.92
C HIS A 353 26.17 -10.65 12.02
N GLN A 354 25.90 -9.34 11.95
CA GLN A 354 25.03 -8.60 12.88
C GLN A 354 23.73 -8.17 12.17
N HIS A 355 22.95 -9.13 11.70
CA HIS A 355 21.76 -8.90 10.86
C HIS A 355 20.67 -8.06 11.57
N GLN A 356 20.66 -7.99 12.89
CA GLN A 356 19.74 -7.13 13.63
C GLN A 356 19.95 -5.62 13.36
N TYR A 357 21.10 -5.23 12.79
CA TYR A 357 21.45 -3.83 12.50
C TYR A 357 21.32 -3.44 11.02
N ILE A 358 20.73 -4.27 10.16
CA ILE A 358 20.59 -3.99 8.72
C ILE A 358 19.84 -2.68 8.39
N ARG A 359 19.11 -2.12 9.35
CA ARG A 359 18.35 -0.86 9.22
C ARG A 359 19.02 0.35 9.87
N SER A 360 20.13 0.17 10.57
CA SER A 360 20.73 1.23 11.39
C SER A 360 22.25 1.20 11.30
N LEU A 361 22.81 2.27 10.75
CA LEU A 361 24.26 2.45 10.66
C LEU A 361 24.89 2.74 12.02
N LYS A 362 24.16 3.41 12.94
CA LYS A 362 24.70 3.93 14.19
C LYS A 362 25.36 2.85 15.09
N PRO A 363 24.77 1.65 15.28
CA PRO A 363 25.40 0.57 16.04
C PRO A 363 26.62 -0.06 15.35
N LEU A 364 26.86 0.22 14.07
CA LEU A 364 27.95 -0.36 13.29
C LEU A 364 29.21 0.51 13.26
N ILE A 365 29.09 1.78 13.67
CA ILE A 365 30.17 2.78 13.66
C ILE A 365 30.63 3.17 15.07
N ALA A 366 29.97 2.65 16.10
CA ALA A 366 30.33 2.79 17.51
C ALA A 366 31.06 1.54 17.96
#